data_AF-X1DTL8-F1
#
_entry.id   AF-X1DTL8-F1
#
_cell.length_a   1.000
_cell.length_b   1.000
_cell.length_c   1.000
_cell.angle_alpha   90.00
_cell.angle_beta   90.00
_cell.angle_gamma   90.00
#
_symmetry.space_group_name_H-M   'P 1'
#
loop_
_entity.id
_entity.type
_entity.pdbx_description
1 polymer ?
#
loop_
_entity_poly.entity_id
_entity_poly.type
_entity_poly.pdbx_seq_one_letter_code
_entity_poly.pdbx_strand_id
1 'polypeptide(L)' 'MLYSKYEDFLTFLKGKKILITTHDLVDIDGFVSCYALRFFLIQHCNKPISIFFSELSKHTKNFMLRFSEKFPEFHF' A
#
# COMPACT_ATOMS: atom_id res chain seq x y z
N MET A 1 -6.46 -29.08 -9.95
CA MET A 1 -5.43 -28.32 -9.23
C MET A 1 -6.13 -27.62 -8.08
N LEU A 2 -5.63 -27.78 -6.84
CA LEU A 2 -6.05 -26.92 -5.74
C LEU A 2 -5.43 -25.55 -5.98
N TYR A 3 -6.25 -24.57 -6.38
CA TYR A 3 -5.82 -23.18 -6.36
C TYR A 3 -5.75 -22.75 -4.90
N SER A 4 -4.58 -22.24 -4.50
CA SER A 4 -4.42 -21.61 -3.21
C SER A 4 -5.21 -20.30 -3.18
N LYS A 5 -5.66 -19.88 -1.98
CA LYS A 5 -6.27 -18.56 -1.78
C LYS A 5 -5.40 -17.42 -2.33
N TYR A 6 -4.09 -17.64 -2.36
CA TYR A 6 -3.10 -16.74 -2.94
C TYR A 6 -3.25 -16.61 -4.46
N GLU A 7 -3.32 -17.73 -5.18
CA GLU A 7 -3.50 -17.73 -6.64
C GLU A 7 -4.88 -17.20 -7.04
N ASP A 8 -5.92 -17.51 -6.27
CA ASP A 8 -7.26 -16.95 -6.47
C ASP A 8 -7.25 -15.43 -6.32
N PHE A 9 -6.54 -14.90 -5.32
CA PHE A 9 -6.38 -13.47 -5.12
C PHE A 9 -5.64 -12.80 -6.29
N LEU A 10 -4.52 -13.35 -6.74
CA LEU A 10 -3.79 -12.81 -7.89
C LEU A 10 -4.63 -12.86 -9.17
N THR A 11 -5.37 -13.95 -9.37
CA THR A 11 -6.30 -14.11 -10.50
C THR A 11 -7.42 -13.07 -10.44
N PHE A 12 -8.00 -12.84 -9.26
CA PHE A 12 -9.00 -11.79 -9.05
C PHE A 12 -8.45 -10.41 -9.43
N LEU A 13 -7.19 -10.10 -9.14
CA LEU A 13 -6.61 -8.80 -9.46
C LEU A 13 -6.27 -8.62 -10.95
N LYS A 14 -6.22 -9.69 -11.75
CA LYS A 14 -5.82 -9.62 -13.16
C LYS A 14 -6.75 -8.70 -13.96
N GLY A 15 -6.16 -7.81 -14.77
CA GLY A 15 -6.90 -6.85 -15.61
C GLY A 15 -7.60 -5.68 -14.89
N LYS A 16 -7.65 -5.66 -13.54
CA LYS A 16 -8.31 -4.58 -12.79
C LYS A 16 -7.36 -3.40 -12.51
N LYS A 17 -7.90 -2.16 -12.50
CA LYS A 17 -7.22 -1.02 -11.87
C LYS A 17 -7.34 -1.15 -10.35
N ILE A 18 -6.26 -0.88 -9.63
CA ILE A 18 -6.21 -1.11 -8.17
C ILE A 18 -5.97 0.23 -7.48
N LEU A 19 -6.88 0.56 -6.58
CA LEU A 19 -6.77 1.66 -5.63
C LEU A 19 -6.71 1.06 -4.23
N ILE A 20 -5.67 1.41 -3.47
CA ILE A 20 -5.54 1.05 -2.07
C ILE A 20 -5.96 2.26 -1.24
N THR A 21 -6.81 2.03 -0.24
CA THR A 21 -7.27 3.05 0.70
C THR A 21 -7.48 2.43 2.08
N THR A 22 -7.74 3.25 3.08
CA THR A 22 -8.01 2.83 4.46
C THR A 22 -9.01 3.79 5.11
N HIS A 23 -9.26 3.63 6.41
CA HIS A 23 -10.16 4.47 7.19
C HIS A 23 -9.78 5.97 7.16
N ASP A 24 -10.74 6.84 7.48
CA ASP A 24 -10.67 8.29 7.19
C ASP A 24 -9.44 9.01 7.76
N LEU A 25 -9.11 8.77 9.03
CA LEU A 25 -7.94 9.36 9.69
C LEU A 25 -6.83 8.31 9.79
N VAL A 26 -5.96 8.29 8.79
CA VAL A 26 -4.95 7.24 8.62
C VAL A 26 -3.90 7.33 9.72
N ASP A 27 -3.84 6.29 10.54
CA ASP A 27 -2.77 6.05 11.51
C ASP A 27 -1.52 5.44 10.86
N ILE A 28 -0.49 5.17 11.67
CA ILE A 28 0.78 4.64 11.16
C ILE A 28 0.59 3.22 10.60
N ASP A 29 -0.25 2.41 11.24
CA ASP A 29 -0.48 1.03 10.82
C ASP A 29 -1.17 0.97 9.45
N GLY A 30 -2.25 1.73 9.27
CA GLY A 30 -2.95 1.85 8.01
C GLY A 30 -2.06 2.41 6.90
N PHE A 31 -1.26 3.44 7.20
CA PHE A 31 -0.33 4.03 6.26
C PHE A 31 0.72 3.03 5.76
N VAL A 32 1.45 2.39 6.69
CA VAL A 32 2.53 1.45 6.36
C VAL A 32 1.96 0.20 5.67
N SER A 33 0.82 -0.31 6.12
CA SER A 33 0.14 -1.45 5.49
C SER A 33 -0.22 -1.18 4.03
N CYS A 34 -0.68 0.04 3.70
CA CYS A 34 -0.99 0.41 2.31
C CYS A 34 0.27 0.42 1.43
N TYR A 35 1.39 0.94 1.93
CA TYR A 35 2.66 0.95 1.20
C TYR A 35 3.27 -0.45 1.04
N ALA A 36 3.21 -1.27 2.09
CA ALA A 36 3.65 -2.66 2.02
C ALA A 36 2.83 -3.46 1.00
N LEU A 37 1.50 -3.30 1.01
CA LEU A 37 0.61 -3.93 0.03
C LEU A 37 0.90 -3.42 -1.39
N ARG A 38 1.10 -2.12 -1.58
CA ARG A 38 1.48 -1.55 -2.88
C ARG A 38 2.77 -2.17 -3.40
N PHE A 39 3.80 -2.26 -2.56
CA PHE A 39 5.07 -2.87 -2.93
C PHE A 39 4.86 -4.32 -3.38
N PHE A 40 4.17 -5.12 -2.57
CA PHE A 40 3.83 -6.50 -2.91
C PHE A 40 3.07 -6.61 -4.24
N LEU A 41 2.06 -5.77 -4.47
CA LEU A 41 1.25 -5.82 -5.68
C LEU A 41 2.01 -5.38 -6.92
N ILE A 42 2.90 -4.40 -6.85
CA ILE A 42 3.74 -3.99 -7.98
C ILE A 42 4.59 -5.17 -8.47
N GLN A 43 5.19 -5.93 -7.55
CA GLN A 43 6.03 -7.08 -7.90
C GLN A 43 5.24 -8.22 -8.59
N HIS A 44 3.96 -8.40 -8.27
CA HIS A 44 3.17 -9.52 -8.77
C HIS A 44 2.23 -9.18 -9.93
N CYS A 45 1.82 -7.92 -10.04
CA CYS A 45 0.84 -7.49 -11.02
C CYS A 45 1.43 -6.71 -12.21
N ASN A 46 2.70 -6.31 -12.13
CA ASN A 46 3.45 -5.54 -13.14
C ASN A 46 2.64 -4.36 -13.73
N LYS A 47 1.94 -3.62 -12.87
CA LYS A 47 1.08 -2.49 -13.25
C LYS A 47 1.10 -1.40 -12.17
N PRO A 48 0.79 -0.15 -12.52
CA PRO A 48 0.69 0.92 -11.53
C PRO A 48 -0.43 0.65 -10.52
N ILE A 49 -0.12 0.83 -9.25
CA ILE A 49 -1.03 0.71 -8.11
C ILE A 49 -1.09 2.08 -7.43
N SER A 50 -2.29 2.62 -7.28
CA SER A 50 -2.52 3.92 -6.64
C SER A 50 -2.87 3.75 -5.18
N ILE A 51 -2.40 4.67 -4.34
CA ILE A 51 -2.82 4.80 -2.94
C ILE A 51 -3.58 6.12 -2.82
N PHE A 52 -4.67 6.12 -2.06
CA PHE A 52 -5.42 7.32 -1.72
C PHE A 52 -5.81 7.32 -0.24
N PHE A 53 -5.54 8.44 0.42
CA PHE A 53 -5.86 8.67 1.82
C PHE A 53 -6.75 9.90 1.94
N SER A 54 -7.74 9.85 2.84
CA SER A 54 -8.59 11.01 3.14
C SER A 54 -7.78 12.05 3.94
N GLU A 55 -7.31 11.68 5.13
CA GLU A 55 -6.42 12.51 5.94
C GLU A 55 -5.37 11.67 6.69
N LEU A 56 -4.13 12.17 6.76
CA LEU A 56 -3.10 11.57 7.60
C LEU A 56 -3.11 12.18 9.01
N SER A 57 -3.06 11.33 10.04
CA SER A 57 -2.91 11.78 11.42
C SER A 57 -1.61 12.58 11.63
N LYS A 58 -1.57 13.43 12.66
CA LYS A 58 -0.34 14.15 13.05
C LYS A 58 0.82 13.19 13.32
N HIS A 59 0.54 12.06 13.96
CA HIS A 59 1.54 11.04 14.26
C HIS A 59 2.08 10.39 12.98
N THR A 60 1.21 10.09 12.01
CA THR A 60 1.58 9.55 10.70
C THR A 60 2.43 10.52 9.91
N LYS A 61 2.08 11.81 9.87
CA LYS A 61 2.88 12.85 9.22
C LYS A 61 4.28 12.98 9.83
N ASN A 62 4.38 12.99 11.15
CA ASN A 62 5.67 13.05 11.85
C ASN A 62 6.51 11.78 11.62
N PHE A 63 5.87 10.61 11.62
CA PHE A 63 6.53 9.35 11.26
C PHE A 63 7.10 9.42 9.83
N MET A 64 6.30 9.85 8.87
CA MET A 64 6.70 9.98 7.46
C MET A 64 7.95 10.86 7.32
N LEU A 65 7.96 12.03 7.95
CA LEU A 65 9.12 12.95 7.94
C LEU A 65 10.39 12.27 8.50
N ARG A 66 10.31 11.73 9.71
CA ARG A 66 11.46 11.07 10.37
C ARG A 66 11.94 9.84 9.62
N PHE A 67 11.02 9.10 9.01
CA PHE A 67 11.34 7.93 8.21
C PHE A 67 12.07 8.34 6.94
N SER A 68 11.58 9.35 6.22
CA SER A 68 12.24 9.87 5.01
C SER A 68 13.62 10.48 5.30
N GLU A 69 13.81 11.12 6.46
CA GLU A 69 15.14 11.59 6.89
C GLU A 69 16.14 10.43 7.06
N LYS A 70 15.68 9.30 7.62
CA LYS A 70 16.52 8.11 7.86
C LYS A 70 16.70 7.25 6.60
N PHE A 71 15.71 7.25 5.71
CA PHE A 71 15.63 6.43 4.51
C PHE A 71 15.24 7.29 3.30
N PRO A 72 16.17 8.12 2.78
CA PRO A 72 15.87 9.12 1.75
C PRO A 72 15.44 8.52 0.40
N GLU A 73 15.88 7.29 0.12
CA GLU A 73 15.51 6.54 -1.10
C GLU A 73 14.12 5.91 -1.01
N PHE A 74 13.49 5.93 0.18
CA PHE A 74 12.13 5.44 0.34
C PHE A 74 11.12 6.52 -0.01
N HIS A 75 10.46 6.35 -1.15
CA HIS A 75 9.38 7.21 -1.58
C HIS A 75 8.04 6.64 -1.11
N PHE A 76 7.44 7.32 -0.14
CA PHE A 76 6.00 7.23 0.13
C PHE A 76 5.28 7.81 -1.10
#